data_AF-L9W763-F1
#
_entry.id   AF-L9W763-F1
#
_cell.length_a   1.000
_cell.length_b   1.000
_cell.length_c   1.000
_cell.angle_alpha   90.00
_cell.angle_beta   90.00
_cell.angle_gamma   90.00
#
_symmetry.space_group_name_H-M   'P 1'
#
loop_
_entity.id
_entity.type
_entity.pdbx_description
1 polymer ?
#
loop_
_entity_poly.entity_id
_entity_poly.type
_entity_poly.pdbx_seq_one_letter_code
_entity_poly.pdbx_strand_id
1 'polypeptide(L)'
;MTQAVLFSALFVYVLTKYLQSDQSEAVVSTAGATLALLSVAAVVYHPQLVAHLLPVAIAICLVQFFARRSTAESSRSTVASTIRSHRPLYGQTLLLLVVFLAWTASVGFYLDTVEYIATSAADFIFGTGEAGAAVASQGASLSTIGASMTEIFLKLFGTSLVMILLVAGLIVAVFGLGVRTQYEAVPAMTAYFTAGLAALGALFVLYFIASGSEIYFRVFGLMMVFAIVLGSVAITIGFTSLSRRLSRRSVQPIFSVGFAILLVASLLVIFPSPYIYNASPHVTDSSMNGYETAFANQSDDIEFVGLRGTIDRFDDAIHGNEERMRSHESASESAVEDGLVSSYDSDRYLILTKADYEREQHAYHGLRYTEQDLQSATTEQGVDRIQSNGDFELYYINAGAE
;
A
#
# COMPACT_ATOMS: atom_id res chain seq x y z
N MET A 1 -2.22 5.73 -2.35
CA MET A 1 -1.28 4.99 -3.21
C MET A 1 -0.70 5.95 -4.24
N THR A 2 0.62 6.12 -4.24
CA THR A 2 1.32 7.20 -4.96
C THR A 2 1.54 6.87 -6.44
N GLN A 3 1.75 7.91 -7.26
CA GLN A 3 2.21 7.83 -8.66
C GLN A 3 3.46 6.94 -8.85
N ALA A 4 4.20 6.65 -7.77
CA ALA A 4 5.33 5.72 -7.70
C ALA A 4 5.07 4.33 -8.32
N VAL A 5 3.84 3.80 -8.20
CA VAL A 5 3.52 2.49 -8.80
C VAL A 5 3.57 2.53 -10.33
N LEU A 6 3.21 3.66 -10.96
CA LEU A 6 3.34 3.82 -12.42
C LEU A 6 4.81 3.82 -12.86
N PHE A 7 5.70 4.43 -12.08
CA PHE A 7 7.14 4.37 -12.32
C PHE A 7 7.68 2.94 -12.24
N SER A 8 7.13 2.09 -11.35
CA SER A 8 7.54 0.70 -11.24
C SER A 8 7.20 -0.14 -12.50
N ALA A 9 6.07 0.15 -13.17
CA ALA A 9 5.73 -0.52 -14.42
C ALA A 9 6.72 -0.19 -15.55
N LEU A 10 7.09 1.09 -15.68
CA LEU A 10 8.13 1.52 -16.62
C LEU A 10 9.49 0.88 -16.28
N PHE A 11 9.86 0.85 -14.99
CA PHE A 11 11.07 0.20 -14.53
C PHE A 11 11.11 -1.28 -14.91
N VAL A 12 10.03 -2.03 -14.64
CA VAL A 12 9.92 -3.45 -14.99
C VAL A 12 9.99 -3.67 -16.50
N TYR A 13 9.38 -2.80 -17.31
CA TYR A 13 9.47 -2.86 -18.76
C TYR A 13 10.92 -2.68 -19.25
N VAL A 14 11.60 -1.61 -18.81
CA VAL A 14 12.98 -1.31 -19.20
C VAL A 14 13.93 -2.39 -18.69
N LEU A 15 13.73 -2.90 -17.47
CA LEU A 15 14.46 -4.04 -16.91
C LEU A 15 14.33 -5.28 -17.81
N THR A 16 13.11 -5.61 -18.23
CA THR A 16 12.85 -6.76 -19.12
C THR A 16 13.57 -6.59 -20.46
N LYS A 17 13.52 -5.38 -21.04
CA LYS A 17 14.23 -5.04 -22.28
C LYS A 17 15.74 -5.13 -22.12
N TYR A 18 16.28 -4.63 -21.01
CA TYR A 18 17.71 -4.72 -20.71
C TYR A 18 18.18 -6.16 -20.59
N LEU A 19 17.44 -7.02 -19.87
CA LEU A 19 17.78 -8.43 -19.69
C LEU A 19 17.79 -9.22 -21.02
N GLN A 20 16.92 -8.86 -21.96
CA GLN A 20 16.83 -9.49 -23.28
C GLN A 20 17.78 -8.88 -24.33
N SER A 21 18.45 -7.76 -24.03
CA SER A 21 19.37 -7.13 -24.98
C SER A 21 20.60 -8.00 -25.23
N ASP A 22 21.08 -8.01 -26.48
CA ASP A 22 22.25 -8.79 -26.85
C ASP A 22 23.51 -8.30 -26.13
N GLN A 23 24.35 -9.24 -25.70
CA GLN A 23 25.63 -8.94 -25.03
C GLN A 23 26.67 -8.34 -25.99
N SER A 24 26.47 -8.46 -27.31
CA SER A 24 27.36 -7.92 -28.35
C SER A 24 27.14 -6.43 -28.63
N GLU A 25 26.05 -5.84 -28.14
CA GLU A 25 25.85 -4.40 -28.20
C GLU A 25 26.85 -3.67 -27.29
N ALA A 26 27.12 -2.39 -27.60
CA ALA A 26 28.08 -1.56 -26.89
C ALA A 26 27.99 -1.67 -25.34
N VAL A 27 29.12 -1.40 -24.67
CA VAL A 27 29.26 -1.44 -23.20
C VAL A 27 28.10 -0.70 -22.50
N VAL A 28 27.62 0.38 -23.11
CA VAL A 28 26.39 1.09 -22.75
C VAL A 28 25.33 0.85 -23.83
N SER A 29 24.36 -0.03 -23.56
CA SER A 29 23.16 -0.13 -24.42
C SER A 29 22.17 0.98 -24.07
N THR A 30 21.34 1.40 -25.02
CA THR A 30 20.27 2.38 -24.78
C THR A 30 19.37 1.95 -23.63
N ALA A 31 19.01 0.65 -23.57
CA ALA A 31 18.23 0.10 -22.46
C ALA A 31 18.97 0.21 -21.11
N GLY A 32 20.30 0.02 -21.10
CA GLY A 32 21.12 0.17 -19.91
C GLY A 32 21.24 1.62 -19.43
N ALA A 33 21.40 2.57 -20.36
CA ALA A 33 21.41 4.00 -20.02
C ALA A 33 20.06 4.46 -19.46
N THR A 34 18.95 4.04 -20.09
CA THR A 34 17.60 4.34 -19.60
C THR A 34 17.35 3.71 -18.23
N LEU A 35 17.77 2.46 -18.01
CA LEU A 35 17.63 1.80 -16.71
C LEU A 35 18.43 2.51 -15.61
N ALA A 36 19.65 2.94 -15.93
CA ALA A 36 20.49 3.72 -15.01
C ALA A 36 19.84 5.06 -14.66
N LEU A 37 19.33 5.80 -15.65
CA LEU A 37 18.63 7.06 -15.43
C LEU A 37 17.38 6.88 -14.57
N LEU A 38 16.56 5.86 -14.87
CA LEU A 38 15.38 5.53 -14.08
C LEU A 38 15.73 5.12 -12.65
N SER A 39 16.84 4.41 -12.46
CA SER A 39 17.34 4.01 -11.13
C SER A 39 17.71 5.23 -10.29
N VAL A 40 18.46 6.18 -10.86
CA VAL A 40 18.84 7.43 -10.19
C VAL A 40 17.60 8.27 -9.87
N ALA A 41 16.70 8.44 -10.83
CA ALA A 41 15.45 9.17 -10.61
C ALA A 41 14.60 8.51 -9.51
N ALA A 42 14.47 7.19 -9.52
CA ALA A 42 13.71 6.46 -8.51
C ALA A 42 14.28 6.68 -7.10
N VAL A 43 15.61 6.76 -6.92
CA VAL A 43 16.22 7.05 -5.61
C VAL A 43 15.82 8.44 -5.12
N VAL A 44 15.89 9.44 -5.99
CA VAL A 44 15.61 10.84 -5.63
C VAL A 44 14.13 11.06 -5.32
N TYR A 45 13.22 10.53 -6.14
CA TYR A 45 11.78 10.77 -6.01
C TYR A 45 11.10 9.81 -5.03
N HIS A 46 11.53 8.55 -5.01
CA HIS A 46 10.86 7.47 -4.28
C HIS A 46 11.86 6.48 -3.65
N PRO A 47 12.67 6.91 -2.65
CA PRO A 47 13.68 6.07 -2.02
C PRO A 47 13.10 4.77 -1.43
N GLN A 48 11.87 4.83 -0.89
CA GLN A 48 11.17 3.63 -0.40
C GLN A 48 10.87 2.62 -1.50
N LEU A 49 10.56 3.07 -2.73
CA LEU A 49 10.36 2.15 -3.87
C LEU A 49 11.68 1.43 -4.21
N VAL A 50 12.80 2.17 -4.18
CA VAL A 50 14.13 1.59 -4.45
C VAL A 50 14.53 0.57 -3.40
N ALA A 51 14.27 0.85 -2.12
CA ALA A 51 14.49 -0.10 -1.04
C ALA A 51 13.81 -1.44 -1.29
N HIS A 52 12.63 -1.46 -1.92
CA HIS A 52 11.91 -2.68 -2.26
C HIS A 52 12.36 -3.31 -3.59
N LEU A 53 12.75 -2.50 -4.58
CA LEU A 53 13.27 -2.99 -5.86
C LEU A 53 14.69 -3.58 -5.76
N LEU A 54 15.48 -3.14 -4.78
CA LEU A 54 16.84 -3.61 -4.59
C LEU A 54 16.90 -5.12 -4.23
N PRO A 55 16.11 -5.66 -3.28
CA PRO A 55 15.95 -7.10 -3.09
C PRO A 55 15.57 -7.86 -4.36
N VAL A 56 14.70 -7.30 -5.19
CA VAL A 56 14.32 -7.89 -6.49
C VAL A 56 15.53 -7.98 -7.42
N ALA A 57 16.28 -6.88 -7.58
CA ALA A 57 17.46 -6.83 -8.42
C ALA A 57 18.55 -7.82 -7.93
N ILE A 58 18.74 -7.93 -6.62
CA ILE A 58 19.65 -8.90 -5.99
C ILE A 58 19.17 -10.34 -6.27
N ALA A 59 17.88 -10.64 -6.10
CA ALA A 59 17.33 -11.96 -6.37
C ALA A 59 17.55 -12.37 -7.84
N ILE A 60 17.35 -11.46 -8.79
CA ILE A 60 17.64 -11.69 -10.21
C ILE A 60 19.14 -11.96 -10.43
N CYS A 61 20.02 -11.18 -9.78
CA CYS A 61 21.47 -11.39 -9.85
C CYS A 61 21.89 -12.77 -9.33
N LEU A 62 21.27 -13.24 -8.24
CA LEU A 62 21.50 -14.57 -7.69
C LEU A 62 21.07 -15.66 -8.68
N VAL A 63 19.87 -15.55 -9.28
CA VAL A 63 19.41 -16.48 -10.33
C VAL A 63 20.40 -16.53 -11.50
N GLN A 64 20.85 -15.36 -11.98
CA GLN A 64 21.84 -15.29 -13.06
C GLN A 64 23.18 -15.93 -12.66
N PHE A 65 23.63 -15.70 -11.42
CA PHE A 65 24.88 -16.24 -10.90
C PHE A 65 24.85 -17.77 -10.83
N PHE A 66 23.81 -18.34 -10.22
CA PHE A 66 23.66 -19.79 -10.10
C PHE A 66 23.46 -20.47 -11.46
N ALA A 67 22.69 -19.86 -12.37
CA ALA A 67 22.50 -20.39 -13.72
C ALA A 67 23.80 -20.44 -14.52
N ARG A 68 24.68 -19.43 -14.36
CA ARG A 68 26.01 -19.39 -15.01
C ARG A 68 27.01 -20.34 -14.37
N ARG A 69 26.95 -20.55 -13.05
CA ARG A 69 27.86 -21.44 -12.32
C ARG A 69 27.51 -22.91 -12.43
N SER A 70 26.26 -23.26 -12.77
CA SER A 70 25.85 -24.64 -12.98
C SER A 70 26.51 -25.24 -14.24
N THR A 71 27.72 -25.78 -14.12
CA THR A 71 28.50 -26.43 -15.19
C THR A 71 28.00 -27.84 -15.52
N ALA A 72 26.94 -28.33 -14.88
CA ALA A 72 26.52 -29.71 -15.00
C ALA A 72 25.95 -30.02 -16.40
N GLU A 73 26.60 -30.95 -17.12
CA GLU A 73 26.08 -31.73 -18.26
C GLU A 73 24.66 -32.30 -18.00
N SER A 74 24.25 -32.36 -16.73
CA SER A 74 22.93 -32.81 -16.29
C SER A 74 21.79 -31.79 -16.44
N SER A 75 22.05 -30.51 -16.75
CA SER A 75 20.99 -29.51 -16.89
C SER A 75 20.49 -29.41 -18.35
N ARG A 76 19.70 -30.40 -18.78
CA ARG A 76 18.83 -30.33 -19.98
C ARG A 76 17.69 -29.29 -19.86
N SER A 77 17.76 -28.38 -18.88
CA SER A 77 16.76 -27.34 -18.69
C SER A 77 17.03 -26.18 -19.65
N THR A 78 16.19 -26.05 -20.67
CA THR A 78 16.16 -24.91 -21.62
C THR A 78 16.20 -23.55 -20.90
N VAL A 79 15.71 -23.49 -19.67
CA VAL A 79 15.66 -22.25 -18.87
C VAL A 79 17.07 -21.75 -18.52
N ALA A 80 17.97 -22.63 -18.07
CA ALA A 80 19.31 -22.23 -17.67
C ALA A 80 20.15 -21.76 -18.86
N SER A 81 19.98 -22.39 -20.04
CA SER A 81 20.63 -21.94 -21.28
C SER A 81 20.15 -20.55 -21.71
N THR A 82 18.84 -20.27 -21.64
CA THR A 82 18.29 -18.95 -21.97
C THR A 82 18.72 -17.88 -20.95
N ILE A 83 18.83 -18.22 -19.66
CA ILE A 83 19.33 -17.28 -18.65
C ILE A 83 20.80 -16.89 -18.92
N ARG A 84 21.62 -17.79 -19.47
CA ARG A 84 23.03 -17.50 -19.78
C ARG A 84 23.20 -16.56 -20.97
N SER A 85 22.29 -16.58 -21.95
CA SER A 85 22.34 -15.64 -23.07
C SER A 85 21.91 -14.24 -22.66
N HIS A 86 21.04 -14.10 -21.66
CA HIS A 86 20.62 -12.80 -21.13
C HIS A 86 21.77 -11.96 -20.55
N ARG A 87 21.65 -10.63 -20.71
CA ARG A 87 22.62 -9.65 -20.20
C ARG A 87 22.62 -9.65 -18.65
N PRO A 88 23.80 -9.63 -18.01
CA PRO A 88 23.88 -9.61 -16.55
C PRO A 88 23.39 -8.28 -15.96
N LEU A 89 22.69 -8.35 -14.83
CA LEU A 89 22.15 -7.18 -14.13
C LEU A 89 23.13 -6.56 -13.12
N TYR A 90 24.26 -7.22 -12.84
CA TYR A 90 25.20 -6.85 -11.76
C TYR A 90 25.60 -5.37 -11.75
N GLY A 91 25.95 -4.80 -12.91
CA GLY A 91 26.36 -3.39 -13.00
C GLY A 91 25.25 -2.41 -12.66
N GLN A 92 24.01 -2.70 -13.08
CA GLN A 92 22.83 -1.87 -12.79
C GLN A 92 22.42 -1.99 -11.32
N THR A 93 22.49 -3.21 -10.75
CA THR A 93 22.26 -3.43 -9.32
C THR A 93 23.29 -2.71 -8.46
N LEU A 94 24.58 -2.75 -8.84
CA LEU A 94 25.64 -2.04 -8.13
C LEU A 94 25.44 -0.53 -8.20
N LEU A 95 25.10 0.01 -9.37
CA LEU A 95 24.77 1.43 -9.52
C LEU A 95 23.61 1.82 -8.61
N LEU A 96 22.49 1.08 -8.66
CA LEU A 96 21.31 1.33 -7.83
C LEU A 96 21.67 1.30 -6.35
N LEU A 97 22.45 0.31 -5.91
CA LEU A 97 22.92 0.18 -4.54
C LEU A 97 23.78 1.39 -4.10
N VAL A 98 24.77 1.77 -4.90
CA VAL A 98 25.67 2.90 -4.58
C VAL A 98 24.90 4.21 -4.49
N VAL A 99 24.02 4.49 -5.45
CA VAL A 99 23.23 5.72 -5.47
C VAL A 99 22.25 5.75 -4.30
N PHE A 100 21.61 4.61 -3.99
CA PHE A 100 20.73 4.49 -2.84
C PHE A 100 21.47 4.72 -1.52
N LEU A 101 22.63 4.10 -1.32
CA LEU A 101 23.44 4.30 -0.10
C LEU A 101 23.94 5.73 0.03
N ALA A 102 24.37 6.37 -1.06
CA ALA A 102 24.78 7.76 -1.07
C ALA A 102 23.63 8.70 -0.67
N TRP A 103 22.42 8.45 -1.19
CA TRP A 103 21.22 9.19 -0.80
C TRP A 103 20.87 8.97 0.67
N THR A 104 20.84 7.72 1.12
CA THR A 104 20.54 7.35 2.52
C THR A 104 21.50 8.02 3.50
N ALA A 105 22.80 8.03 3.20
CA ALA A 105 23.81 8.68 4.02
C ALA A 105 23.59 10.20 4.16
N SER A 106 22.96 10.85 3.17
CA SER A 106 22.71 12.29 3.19
C SER A 106 21.48 12.71 3.99
N VAL A 107 20.52 11.79 4.25
CA VAL A 107 19.20 12.13 4.82
C VAL A 107 19.00 11.61 6.25
N GLY A 108 19.84 10.71 6.76
CA GLY A 108 19.83 10.25 8.17
C GLY A 108 18.65 9.36 8.59
N PHE A 109 17.49 9.52 7.97
CA PHE A 109 16.20 8.91 8.33
C PHE A 109 16.13 7.36 8.24
N TYR A 110 16.96 6.72 7.43
CA TYR A 110 16.75 5.31 7.08
C TYR A 110 17.26 4.32 8.15
N LEU A 111 18.22 4.72 8.98
CA LEU A 111 18.83 3.82 9.97
C LEU A 111 17.85 3.47 11.08
N ASP A 112 17.13 4.46 11.60
CA ASP A 112 16.12 4.27 12.66
C ASP A 112 14.99 3.33 12.23
N THR A 113 14.58 3.42 10.95
CA THR A 113 13.55 2.53 10.38
C THR A 113 14.04 1.09 10.29
N VAL A 114 15.30 0.87 9.85
CA VAL A 114 15.89 -0.48 9.77
C VAL A 114 16.06 -1.09 11.14
N GLU A 115 16.52 -0.31 12.12
CA GLU A 115 16.66 -0.74 13.52
C GLU A 115 15.31 -1.13 14.11
N TYR A 116 14.27 -0.31 13.89
CA TYR A 116 12.90 -0.62 14.30
C TYR A 116 12.43 -1.98 13.73
N ILE A 117 12.52 -2.15 12.41
CA ILE A 117 12.09 -3.39 11.74
C ILE A 117 12.87 -4.60 12.26
N ALA A 118 14.20 -4.47 12.44
CA ALA A 118 15.05 -5.55 12.91
C ALA A 118 14.69 -5.95 14.35
N THR A 119 14.44 -4.96 15.22
CA THR A 119 14.06 -5.18 16.61
C THR A 119 12.69 -5.83 16.71
N SER A 120 11.68 -5.31 16.00
CA SER A 120 10.34 -5.91 15.99
C SER A 120 10.32 -7.33 15.42
N ALA A 121 11.14 -7.60 14.40
CA ALA A 121 11.28 -8.96 13.87
C ALA A 121 11.93 -9.91 14.88
N ALA A 122 12.94 -9.44 15.62
CA ALA A 122 13.56 -10.21 16.69
C ALA A 122 12.54 -10.49 17.82
N ASP A 123 11.79 -9.48 18.26
CA ASP A 123 10.77 -9.62 19.31
C ASP A 123 9.71 -10.66 18.96
N PHE A 124 9.24 -10.68 17.70
CA PHE A 124 8.32 -11.72 17.25
C PHE A 124 8.95 -13.12 17.28
N ILE A 125 10.19 -13.28 16.81
CA ILE A 125 10.90 -14.57 16.82
C ILE A 125 11.10 -15.07 18.26
N PHE A 126 11.35 -14.17 19.20
CA PHE A 126 11.52 -14.49 20.62
C PHE A 126 10.20 -14.57 21.40
N GLY A 127 9.05 -14.44 20.72
CA GLY A 127 7.72 -14.64 21.30
C GLY A 127 7.20 -13.46 22.14
N THR A 128 7.83 -12.29 22.07
CA THR A 128 7.40 -11.07 22.74
C THR A 128 6.61 -10.13 21.81
N GLY A 129 6.59 -10.38 20.51
CA GLY A 129 5.84 -9.61 19.52
C GLY A 129 4.53 -10.27 19.06
N GLU A 130 3.53 -9.46 18.72
CA GLU A 130 2.24 -9.89 18.14
C GLU A 130 2.13 -9.45 16.68
N ALA A 131 1.95 -10.41 15.75
CA ALA A 131 1.75 -10.12 14.33
C ALA A 131 0.27 -9.96 14.01
N GLY A 132 -0.08 -8.94 13.22
CA GLY A 132 -1.45 -8.76 12.74
C GLY A 132 -2.46 -8.25 13.77
N ALA A 133 -2.01 -7.77 14.95
CA ALA A 133 -2.88 -7.20 15.98
C ALA A 133 -3.83 -6.11 15.44
N ALA A 134 -3.32 -5.25 14.55
CA ALA A 134 -4.13 -4.23 13.87
C ALA A 134 -5.26 -4.84 13.01
N VAL A 135 -4.98 -5.94 12.30
CA VAL A 135 -5.97 -6.64 11.47
C VAL A 135 -7.02 -7.31 12.36
N ALA A 136 -6.61 -7.93 13.47
CA ALA A 136 -7.51 -8.54 14.43
C ALA A 136 -8.44 -7.51 15.08
N SER A 137 -7.89 -6.37 15.53
CA SER A 137 -8.65 -5.26 16.11
C SER A 137 -9.68 -4.71 15.12
N GLN A 138 -9.27 -4.42 13.88
CA GLN A 138 -10.21 -3.97 12.84
C GLN A 138 -11.25 -5.03 12.48
N GLY A 139 -10.89 -6.32 12.54
CA GLY A 139 -11.83 -7.42 12.34
C GLY A 139 -12.90 -7.52 13.41
N ALA A 140 -12.53 -7.28 14.68
CA ALA A 140 -13.49 -7.20 15.77
C ALA A 140 -14.47 -6.03 15.53
N SER A 141 -13.95 -4.84 15.20
CA SER A 141 -14.78 -3.68 14.87
C SER A 141 -15.75 -3.92 13.70
N LEU A 142 -15.28 -4.56 12.61
CA LEU A 142 -16.13 -4.93 11.48
C LEU A 142 -17.25 -5.91 11.89
N SER A 143 -16.93 -6.88 12.75
CA SER A 143 -17.93 -7.86 13.20
C SER A 143 -19.03 -7.23 14.05
N THR A 144 -18.71 -6.21 14.84
CA THR A 144 -19.69 -5.47 15.66
C THR A 144 -20.72 -4.74 14.81
N ILE A 145 -20.32 -4.21 13.65
CA ILE A 145 -21.22 -3.54 12.71
C ILE A 145 -21.92 -4.51 11.73
N GLY A 146 -21.83 -5.83 11.97
CA GLY A 146 -22.46 -6.87 11.15
C GLY A 146 -21.74 -7.17 9.82
N ALA A 147 -20.55 -6.62 9.61
CA ALA A 147 -19.73 -6.87 8.43
C ALA A 147 -18.79 -8.08 8.63
N SER A 148 -18.39 -8.72 7.53
CA SER A 148 -17.47 -9.86 7.57
C SER A 148 -16.09 -9.48 7.04
N MET A 149 -15.03 -9.77 7.81
CA MET A 149 -13.64 -9.63 7.35
C MET A 149 -13.40 -10.41 6.05
N THR A 150 -13.98 -11.60 5.91
CA THR A 150 -13.85 -12.41 4.69
C THR A 150 -14.52 -11.74 3.50
N GLU A 151 -15.68 -11.11 3.70
CA GLU A 151 -16.36 -10.37 2.64
C GLU A 151 -15.52 -9.18 2.18
N ILE A 152 -15.01 -8.37 3.13
CA ILE A 152 -14.13 -7.24 2.85
C ILE A 152 -12.84 -7.70 2.14
N PHE A 153 -12.26 -8.81 2.58
CA PHE A 153 -11.10 -9.40 1.93
C PHE A 153 -11.38 -9.79 0.49
N LEU A 154 -12.48 -10.49 0.19
CA LEU A 154 -12.83 -10.89 -1.17
C LEU A 154 -13.17 -9.68 -2.05
N LYS A 155 -13.82 -8.67 -1.47
CA LYS A 155 -14.13 -7.41 -2.12
C LYS A 155 -12.88 -6.64 -2.55
N LEU A 156 -11.89 -6.52 -1.66
CA LEU A 156 -10.65 -5.78 -1.92
C LEU A 156 -9.60 -6.58 -2.69
N PHE A 157 -9.43 -7.85 -2.32
CA PHE A 157 -8.32 -8.69 -2.78
C PHE A 157 -8.76 -9.81 -3.71
N GLY A 158 -10.05 -9.98 -4.01
CA GLY A 158 -10.53 -11.06 -4.88
C GLY A 158 -9.89 -11.04 -6.27
N THR A 159 -9.83 -9.88 -6.91
CA THR A 159 -9.14 -9.70 -8.20
C THR A 159 -7.65 -10.02 -8.09
N SER A 160 -7.00 -9.54 -7.02
CA SER A 160 -5.59 -9.81 -6.75
C SER A 160 -5.33 -11.30 -6.51
N LEU A 161 -6.22 -11.99 -5.80
CA LEU A 161 -6.17 -13.42 -5.54
C LEU A 161 -6.23 -14.22 -6.83
N VAL A 162 -7.13 -13.86 -7.77
CA VAL A 162 -7.19 -14.49 -9.09
C VAL A 162 -5.86 -14.35 -9.83
N MET A 163 -5.24 -13.16 -9.81
CA MET A 163 -3.94 -12.94 -10.44
C MET A 163 -2.83 -13.75 -9.77
N ILE A 164 -2.79 -13.82 -8.44
CA ILE A 164 -1.83 -14.64 -7.69
C ILE A 164 -1.98 -16.12 -8.04
N LEU A 165 -3.22 -16.63 -8.13
CA LEU A 165 -3.48 -18.02 -8.53
C LEU A 165 -3.02 -18.31 -9.96
N LEU A 166 -3.22 -17.35 -10.89
CA LEU A 166 -2.70 -17.45 -12.26
C LEU A 166 -1.17 -17.51 -12.29
N VAL A 167 -0.50 -16.69 -11.47
CA VAL A 167 0.96 -16.69 -11.34
C VAL A 167 1.46 -18.01 -10.74
N ALA A 168 0.83 -18.50 -9.68
CA ALA A 168 1.16 -19.80 -9.09
C ALA A 168 0.99 -20.93 -10.12
N GLY A 169 -0.12 -20.92 -10.88
CA GLY A 169 -0.37 -21.85 -11.98
C GLY A 169 0.71 -21.78 -13.06
N LEU A 170 1.17 -20.58 -13.42
CA LEU A 170 2.28 -20.39 -14.37
C LEU A 170 3.60 -20.97 -13.84
N ILE A 171 3.93 -20.71 -12.58
CA ILE A 171 5.15 -21.23 -11.93
C ILE A 171 5.13 -22.76 -11.95
N VAL A 172 4.00 -23.38 -11.57
CA VAL A 172 3.82 -24.83 -11.63
C VAL A 172 3.90 -25.36 -13.06
N ALA A 173 3.29 -24.67 -14.03
CA ALA A 173 3.33 -25.09 -15.43
C ALA A 173 4.75 -25.04 -16.02
N VAL A 174 5.53 -24.00 -15.71
CA VAL A 174 6.88 -23.79 -16.22
C VAL A 174 7.89 -24.72 -15.53
N PHE A 175 7.91 -24.74 -14.19
CA PHE A 175 8.94 -25.46 -13.43
C PHE A 175 8.52 -26.87 -13.00
N GLY A 176 7.24 -27.10 -12.73
CA GLY A 176 6.73 -28.41 -12.31
C GLY A 176 6.41 -29.33 -13.48
N LEU A 177 5.70 -28.81 -14.49
CA LEU A 177 5.23 -29.60 -15.64
C LEU A 177 6.12 -29.49 -16.88
N GLY A 178 7.08 -28.56 -16.89
CA GLY A 178 8.00 -28.37 -18.02
C GLY A 178 7.29 -27.96 -19.32
N VAL A 179 6.17 -27.23 -19.23
CA VAL A 179 5.38 -26.82 -20.40
C VAL A 179 6.25 -25.95 -21.30
N ARG A 180 6.47 -26.43 -22.54
CA ARG A 180 7.16 -25.66 -23.57
C ARG A 180 6.27 -24.52 -24.04
N THR A 181 6.74 -23.30 -23.83
CA THR A 181 6.11 -22.09 -24.34
C THR A 181 6.59 -21.81 -25.76
N GLN A 182 5.74 -21.16 -26.57
CA GLN A 182 6.12 -20.71 -27.91
C GLN A 182 7.23 -19.64 -27.90
N TYR A 183 7.41 -18.96 -26.77
CA TYR A 183 8.42 -17.93 -26.55
C TYR A 183 9.50 -18.47 -25.61
N GLU A 184 10.75 -18.51 -26.08
CA GLU A 184 11.89 -19.02 -25.31
C GLU A 184 12.22 -18.16 -24.09
N ALA A 185 11.91 -16.86 -24.13
CA ALA A 185 12.17 -15.93 -23.03
C ALA A 185 11.25 -16.15 -21.81
N VAL A 186 10.08 -16.77 -21.98
CA VAL A 186 9.06 -16.86 -20.91
C VAL A 186 9.58 -17.61 -19.68
N PRO A 187 10.14 -18.84 -19.79
CA PRO A 187 10.62 -19.56 -18.61
C PRO A 187 11.70 -18.81 -17.82
N ALA A 188 12.62 -18.13 -18.53
CA ALA A 188 13.68 -17.34 -17.92
C ALA A 188 13.12 -16.08 -17.21
N MET A 189 12.17 -15.38 -17.83
CA MET A 189 11.52 -14.21 -17.21
C MET A 189 10.65 -14.61 -16.02
N THR A 190 9.93 -15.73 -16.12
CA THR A 190 9.21 -16.31 -14.98
C THR A 190 10.18 -16.61 -13.83
N ALA A 191 11.37 -17.19 -14.09
CA ALA A 191 12.37 -17.43 -13.05
C ALA A 191 12.81 -16.14 -12.33
N TYR A 192 13.12 -15.09 -13.10
CA TYR A 192 13.53 -13.80 -12.55
C TYR A 192 12.44 -13.15 -11.69
N PHE A 193 11.22 -13.09 -12.20
CA PHE A 193 10.12 -12.45 -11.47
C PHE A 193 9.59 -13.31 -10.32
N THR A 194 9.66 -14.64 -10.40
CA THR A 194 9.40 -15.51 -9.25
C THR A 194 10.43 -15.30 -8.15
N ALA A 195 11.72 -15.21 -8.48
CA ALA A 195 12.75 -14.89 -7.48
C ALA A 195 12.56 -13.49 -6.88
N GLY A 196 12.20 -12.51 -7.71
CA GLY A 196 11.84 -11.16 -7.25
C GLY A 196 10.62 -11.16 -6.32
N LEU A 197 9.55 -11.86 -6.69
CA LEU A 197 8.35 -12.03 -5.86
C LEU A 197 8.66 -12.76 -4.55
N ALA A 198 9.55 -13.75 -4.55
CA ALA A 198 9.98 -14.44 -3.34
C ALA A 198 10.75 -13.48 -2.40
N ALA A 199 11.64 -12.65 -2.94
CA ALA A 199 12.35 -11.63 -2.17
C ALA A 199 11.40 -10.57 -1.60
N LEU A 200 10.44 -10.08 -2.40
CA LEU A 200 9.40 -9.17 -1.92
C LEU A 200 8.47 -9.83 -0.92
N GLY A 201 8.15 -11.11 -1.08
CA GLY A 201 7.33 -11.88 -0.15
C GLY A 201 8.00 -12.03 1.21
N ALA A 202 9.31 -12.29 1.24
CA ALA A 202 10.09 -12.29 2.48
C ALA A 202 10.06 -10.90 3.16
N LEU A 203 10.22 -9.83 2.38
CA LEU A 203 10.12 -8.46 2.89
C LEU A 203 8.71 -8.11 3.40
N PHE A 204 7.68 -8.56 2.69
CA PHE A 204 6.28 -8.40 3.09
C PHE A 204 6.02 -9.06 4.43
N VAL A 205 6.48 -10.30 4.62
CA VAL A 205 6.34 -11.04 5.89
C VAL A 205 7.09 -10.32 7.00
N LEU A 206 8.30 -9.84 6.73
CA LEU A 206 9.09 -9.07 7.69
C LEU A 206 8.35 -7.82 8.18
N TYR A 207 7.76 -7.04 7.25
CA TYR A 207 6.97 -5.86 7.61
C TYR A 207 5.61 -6.18 8.23
N PHE A 208 5.01 -7.30 7.89
CA PHE A 208 3.76 -7.75 8.51
C PHE A 208 3.98 -8.12 9.99
N ILE A 209 5.16 -8.68 10.29
CA ILE A 209 5.57 -9.05 11.64
C ILE A 209 6.00 -7.82 12.45
N ALA A 210 6.71 -6.87 11.84
CA ALA A 210 7.06 -5.61 12.46
C ALA A 210 5.81 -4.73 12.61
N SER A 211 4.99 -5.04 13.63
CA SER A 211 3.75 -4.34 13.96
C SER A 211 4.00 -2.84 14.09
N GLY A 212 3.08 -1.99 13.62
CA GLY A 212 3.18 -0.54 13.72
C GLY A 212 3.31 0.23 12.40
N SER A 213 3.33 -0.43 11.24
CA SER A 213 3.29 0.30 9.97
C SER A 213 2.45 -0.39 8.88
N GLU A 214 1.68 0.39 8.12
CA GLU A 214 0.96 -0.07 6.91
C GLU A 214 1.91 -0.29 5.71
N ILE A 215 3.23 -0.36 5.95
CA ILE A 215 4.25 -0.47 4.89
C ILE A 215 4.13 -1.81 4.14
N TYR A 216 3.67 -2.88 4.80
CA TYR A 216 3.47 -4.18 4.14
C TYR A 216 2.46 -4.10 2.99
N PHE A 217 1.41 -3.27 3.08
CA PHE A 217 0.48 -3.05 1.95
C PHE A 217 1.14 -2.32 0.78
N ARG A 218 2.17 -1.48 1.03
CA ARG A 218 2.96 -0.85 -0.04
C ARG A 218 3.80 -1.88 -0.78
N VAL A 219 4.41 -2.83 -0.06
CA VAL A 219 5.14 -3.95 -0.68
C VAL A 219 4.20 -4.85 -1.46
N PHE A 220 3.02 -5.16 -0.91
CA PHE A 220 1.99 -5.91 -1.62
C PHE A 220 1.58 -5.23 -2.93
N GLY A 221 1.36 -3.91 -2.92
CA GLY A 221 1.08 -3.13 -4.13
C GLY A 221 2.16 -3.29 -5.20
N LEU A 222 3.45 -3.28 -4.81
CA LEU A 222 4.56 -3.55 -5.72
C LEU A 222 4.57 -5.01 -6.22
N MET A 223 4.34 -5.98 -5.34
CA MET A 223 4.22 -7.41 -5.74
C MET A 223 3.14 -7.59 -6.81
N MET A 224 2.02 -6.89 -6.68
CA MET A 224 0.92 -6.95 -7.66
C MET A 224 1.33 -6.47 -9.05
N VAL A 225 2.30 -5.54 -9.18
CA VAL A 225 2.84 -5.14 -10.50
C VAL A 225 3.48 -6.34 -11.20
N PHE A 226 4.33 -7.08 -10.49
CA PHE A 226 4.93 -8.32 -11.02
C PHE A 226 3.88 -9.40 -11.27
N ALA A 227 2.89 -9.52 -10.37
CA ALA A 227 1.81 -10.49 -10.52
C ALA A 227 0.93 -10.20 -11.74
N ILE A 228 0.69 -8.93 -12.08
CA ILE A 228 -0.08 -8.54 -13.27
C ILE A 228 0.69 -8.92 -14.56
N VAL A 229 2.00 -8.66 -14.59
CA VAL A 229 2.86 -9.01 -15.73
C VAL A 229 2.86 -10.53 -15.93
N LEU A 230 3.16 -11.31 -14.89
CA LEU A 230 3.16 -12.77 -14.95
C LEU A 230 1.75 -13.34 -15.18
N GLY A 231 0.72 -12.76 -14.58
CA GLY A 231 -0.67 -13.17 -14.75
C GLY A 231 -1.15 -13.00 -16.19
N SER A 232 -0.72 -11.93 -16.88
CA SER A 232 -1.01 -11.72 -18.30
C SER A 232 -0.36 -12.78 -19.19
N VAL A 233 0.88 -13.19 -18.85
CA VAL A 233 1.56 -14.32 -19.50
C VAL A 233 0.80 -15.63 -19.23
N ALA A 234 0.37 -15.87 -17.99
CA ALA A 234 -0.42 -17.04 -17.60
C ALA A 234 -1.74 -17.13 -18.38
N ILE A 235 -2.47 -16.02 -18.50
CA ILE A 235 -3.72 -15.92 -19.28
C ILE A 235 -3.46 -16.28 -20.75
N THR A 236 -2.40 -15.72 -21.35
CA THR A 236 -2.07 -15.97 -22.77
C THR A 236 -1.74 -17.44 -23.03
N ILE A 237 -0.93 -18.04 -22.15
CA ILE A 237 -0.58 -19.47 -22.23
C ILE A 237 -1.80 -20.34 -21.99
N GLY A 238 -2.62 -20.00 -20.99
CA GLY A 238 -3.87 -20.68 -20.68
C GLY A 238 -4.84 -20.66 -21.86
N PHE A 239 -5.06 -19.50 -22.47
CA PHE A 239 -5.89 -19.33 -23.67
C PHE A 239 -5.40 -20.19 -24.82
N THR A 240 -4.10 -20.15 -25.11
CA THR A 240 -3.48 -20.93 -26.20
C THR A 240 -3.56 -22.42 -25.92
N SER A 241 -3.34 -22.84 -24.68
CA SER A 241 -3.42 -24.26 -24.28
C SER A 241 -4.85 -24.79 -24.38
N LEU A 242 -5.84 -24.02 -23.91
CA LEU A 242 -7.24 -24.42 -23.93
C LEU A 242 -7.80 -24.41 -25.36
N SER A 243 -7.41 -23.43 -26.19
CA SER A 243 -7.81 -23.36 -27.61
C SER A 243 -7.21 -24.47 -28.49
N ARG A 244 -6.19 -25.21 -28.00
CA ARG A 244 -5.71 -26.43 -28.66
C ARG A 244 -6.58 -27.65 -28.35
N ARG A 245 -7.26 -27.66 -27.19
CA ARG A 245 -8.12 -28.76 -26.75
C ARG A 245 -9.59 -28.54 -27.09
N LEU A 246 -10.03 -27.29 -27.09
CA LEU A 246 -11.39 -26.84 -27.37
C LEU A 246 -11.41 -25.88 -28.55
N SER A 247 -12.57 -25.69 -29.17
CA SER A 247 -12.70 -24.74 -30.27
C SER A 247 -12.43 -23.30 -29.77
N ARG A 248 -11.68 -22.51 -30.56
CA ARG A 248 -11.41 -21.09 -30.25
C ARG A 248 -12.69 -20.28 -30.03
N ARG A 249 -13.74 -20.60 -30.77
CA ARG A 249 -15.08 -19.98 -30.65
C ARG A 249 -15.70 -20.19 -29.27
N SER A 250 -15.41 -21.31 -28.61
CA SER A 250 -15.90 -21.61 -27.25
C SER A 250 -15.04 -20.96 -26.17
N VAL A 251 -13.72 -20.87 -26.37
CA VAL A 251 -12.78 -20.37 -25.36
C VAL A 251 -12.76 -18.83 -25.29
N GLN A 252 -12.82 -18.16 -26.44
CA GLN A 252 -12.78 -16.70 -26.52
C GLN A 252 -13.81 -15.98 -25.64
N PRO A 253 -15.12 -16.30 -25.66
CA PRO A 253 -16.09 -15.61 -24.82
C PRO A 253 -15.79 -15.78 -23.32
N ILE A 254 -15.32 -16.95 -22.88
CA ILE A 254 -14.99 -17.21 -21.47
C ILE A 254 -13.87 -16.27 -21.00
N PHE A 255 -12.80 -16.15 -21.78
CA PHE A 255 -11.68 -15.26 -21.45
C PHE A 255 -12.07 -13.78 -21.52
N SER A 256 -12.85 -13.38 -22.54
CA SER A 256 -13.31 -12.00 -22.68
C SER A 256 -14.25 -11.59 -21.53
N VAL A 257 -15.21 -12.43 -21.18
CA VAL A 257 -16.14 -12.17 -20.07
C VAL A 257 -15.40 -12.20 -18.73
N GLY A 258 -14.52 -13.18 -18.51
CA GLY A 258 -13.70 -13.23 -17.30
C GLY A 258 -12.82 -11.98 -17.13
N PHE A 259 -12.18 -11.53 -18.21
CA PHE A 259 -11.41 -10.29 -18.21
C PHE A 259 -12.29 -9.07 -17.92
N ALA A 260 -13.47 -8.97 -18.55
CA ALA A 260 -14.40 -7.87 -18.30
C ALA A 260 -14.87 -7.84 -16.83
N ILE A 261 -15.17 -9.01 -16.23
CA ILE A 261 -15.54 -9.12 -14.82
C ILE A 261 -14.39 -8.65 -13.92
N LEU A 262 -13.16 -9.12 -14.17
CA LEU A 262 -11.98 -8.69 -13.38
C LEU A 262 -11.73 -7.19 -13.51
N LEU A 263 -11.94 -6.61 -14.69
CA LEU A 263 -11.78 -5.18 -14.94
C LEU A 263 -12.83 -4.36 -14.17
N VAL A 264 -14.11 -4.76 -14.24
CA VAL A 264 -15.18 -4.10 -13.47
C VAL A 264 -14.93 -4.23 -11.97
N ALA A 265 -14.59 -5.43 -11.49
CA ALA A 265 -14.26 -5.66 -10.08
C ALA A 265 -13.08 -4.80 -9.63
N SER A 266 -12.03 -4.68 -10.46
CA SER A 266 -10.89 -3.79 -10.18
C SER A 266 -11.28 -2.31 -10.13
N LEU A 267 -12.25 -1.88 -10.95
CA LEU A 267 -12.73 -0.49 -10.97
C LEU A 267 -13.57 -0.17 -9.72
N LEU A 268 -14.33 -1.14 -9.19
CA LEU A 268 -15.10 -0.95 -7.97
C LEU A 268 -14.21 -0.66 -6.76
N VAL A 269 -13.01 -1.24 -6.69
CA VAL A 269 -12.05 -1.00 -5.61
C VAL A 269 -11.51 0.45 -5.62
N ILE A 270 -11.59 1.17 -6.75
CA ILE A 270 -11.14 2.58 -6.84
C ILE A 270 -12.04 3.51 -6.02
N PHE A 271 -13.31 3.15 -5.82
CA PHE A 271 -14.24 3.88 -4.96
C PHE A 271 -14.54 3.03 -3.71
N PRO A 272 -13.61 2.99 -2.74
CA PRO A 272 -13.70 2.08 -1.61
C PRO A 272 -14.82 2.44 -0.61
N SER A 273 -15.28 3.69 -0.59
CA SER A 273 -16.28 4.16 0.39
C SER A 273 -17.55 3.29 0.45
N PRO A 274 -18.24 2.99 -0.67
CA PRO A 274 -19.37 2.04 -0.66
C PRO A 274 -18.99 0.57 -0.42
N TYR A 275 -17.70 0.23 -0.44
CA TYR A 275 -17.23 -1.16 -0.47
C TYR A 275 -16.60 -1.63 0.85
N ILE A 276 -15.98 -0.72 1.62
CA ILE A 276 -15.22 -1.04 2.84
C ILE A 276 -15.49 -0.10 4.03
N TYR A 277 -16.69 0.48 4.11
CA TYR A 277 -17.14 1.32 5.22
C TYR A 277 -16.21 2.49 5.56
N ASN A 278 -15.43 2.98 4.59
CA ASN A 278 -14.56 4.11 4.80
C ASN A 278 -15.27 5.42 4.46
N ALA A 279 -15.07 6.42 5.32
CA ALA A 279 -15.49 7.78 5.04
C ALA A 279 -14.83 8.28 3.73
N SER A 280 -15.57 9.11 3.00
CA SER A 280 -15.04 9.79 1.82
C SER A 280 -13.85 10.69 2.22
N PRO A 281 -12.77 10.72 1.43
CA PRO A 281 -11.66 11.66 1.66
C PRO A 281 -11.99 13.08 1.20
N HIS A 282 -13.14 13.31 0.57
CA HIS A 282 -13.54 14.61 0.06
C HIS A 282 -13.87 15.57 1.20
N VAL A 283 -13.38 16.80 1.08
CA VAL A 283 -13.62 17.91 2.00
C VAL A 283 -14.49 18.92 1.26
N THR A 284 -15.53 19.43 1.92
CA THR A 284 -16.38 20.50 1.36
C THR A 284 -15.74 21.87 1.60
N ASP A 285 -15.93 22.80 0.67
CA ASP A 285 -15.47 24.19 0.84
C ASP A 285 -16.07 24.82 2.11
N SER A 286 -17.30 24.44 2.48
CA SER A 286 -17.95 24.88 3.72
C SER A 286 -17.21 24.37 4.96
N SER A 287 -16.80 23.09 4.98
CA SER A 287 -15.99 22.55 6.07
C SER A 287 -14.65 23.29 6.17
N MET A 288 -13.96 23.47 5.05
CA MET A 288 -12.68 24.19 5.00
C MET A 288 -12.80 25.61 5.53
N ASN A 289 -13.81 26.36 5.08
CA ASN A 289 -14.06 27.72 5.56
C ASN A 289 -14.41 27.78 7.05
N GLY A 290 -15.08 26.75 7.58
CA GLY A 290 -15.35 26.60 9.00
C GLY A 290 -14.07 26.52 9.83
N TYR A 291 -13.14 25.65 9.43
CA TYR A 291 -11.81 25.53 10.04
C TYR A 291 -10.98 26.82 9.91
N GLU A 292 -10.93 27.44 8.72
CA GLU A 292 -10.23 28.72 8.52
C GLU A 292 -10.74 29.81 9.47
N THR A 293 -12.07 29.89 9.64
CA THR A 293 -12.69 30.87 10.54
C THR A 293 -12.38 30.55 12.00
N ALA A 294 -12.43 29.27 12.39
CA ALA A 294 -12.13 28.85 13.75
C ALA A 294 -10.67 29.15 14.12
N PHE A 295 -9.72 28.78 13.26
CA PHE A 295 -8.30 29.05 13.47
C PHE A 295 -7.97 30.54 13.50
N ALA A 296 -8.56 31.33 12.60
CA ALA A 296 -8.34 32.78 12.55
C ALA A 296 -8.86 33.54 13.79
N ASN A 297 -9.83 32.97 14.51
CA ASN A 297 -10.45 33.58 15.69
C ASN A 297 -10.16 32.81 16.99
N GLN A 298 -9.21 31.87 16.95
CA GLN A 298 -8.80 31.11 18.12
C GLN A 298 -8.17 32.04 19.17
N SER A 299 -8.46 31.78 20.44
CA SER A 299 -7.68 32.36 21.56
C SER A 299 -6.38 31.56 21.75
N ASP A 300 -5.24 32.25 21.87
CA ASP A 300 -3.90 31.64 21.93
C ASP A 300 -3.74 30.56 23.03
N ASP A 301 -4.50 30.68 24.12
CA ASP A 301 -4.41 29.81 25.30
C ASP A 301 -5.39 28.62 25.30
N ILE A 302 -6.23 28.45 24.26
CA ILE A 302 -7.30 27.44 24.24
C ILE A 302 -7.10 26.50 23.06
N GLU A 303 -6.92 25.21 23.36
CA GLU A 303 -6.63 24.18 22.36
C GLU A 303 -7.91 23.64 21.69
N PHE A 304 -7.78 23.18 20.45
CA PHE A 304 -8.84 22.47 19.76
C PHE A 304 -8.82 20.98 20.08
N VAL A 305 -10.02 20.42 20.23
CA VAL A 305 -10.27 18.99 20.32
C VAL A 305 -11.28 18.59 19.25
N GLY A 306 -11.09 17.42 18.66
CA GLY A 306 -11.98 16.92 17.62
C GLY A 306 -12.03 15.42 17.61
N LEU A 307 -12.87 14.86 16.74
CA LEU A 307 -12.96 13.42 16.60
C LEU A 307 -11.81 12.89 15.73
N ARG A 308 -11.05 11.94 16.29
CA ARG A 308 -10.07 11.09 15.58
C ARG A 308 -8.98 11.86 14.81
N GLY A 309 -8.47 12.95 15.38
CA GLY A 309 -7.35 13.72 14.82
C GLY A 309 -7.68 14.37 13.48
N THR A 310 -8.97 14.64 13.22
CA THR A 310 -9.39 15.19 11.93
C THR A 310 -8.86 16.60 11.71
N ILE A 311 -8.57 17.34 12.79
CA ILE A 311 -8.14 18.75 12.78
C ILE A 311 -6.76 18.92 12.14
N ASP A 312 -5.80 18.04 12.45
CA ASP A 312 -4.40 18.15 12.00
C ASP A 312 -4.28 18.35 10.49
N ARG A 313 -5.13 17.67 9.69
CA ARG A 313 -5.09 17.79 8.23
C ARG A 313 -5.50 19.18 7.73
N PHE A 314 -6.41 19.85 8.44
CA PHE A 314 -6.91 21.17 8.08
C PHE A 314 -5.92 22.23 8.53
N ASP A 315 -5.31 22.03 9.70
CA ASP A 315 -4.23 22.88 10.22
C ASP A 315 -3.04 22.90 9.24
N ASP A 316 -2.57 21.72 8.82
CA ASP A 316 -1.51 21.57 7.82
C ASP A 316 -1.88 22.23 6.47
N ALA A 317 -3.16 22.19 6.08
CA ALA A 317 -3.63 22.75 4.82
C ALA A 317 -3.69 24.29 4.85
N ILE A 318 -3.99 24.88 6.01
CA ILE A 318 -4.18 26.32 6.19
C ILE A 318 -2.86 27.02 6.51
N HIS A 319 -2.07 26.48 7.45
CA HIS A 319 -0.83 27.10 7.92
C HIS A 319 0.42 26.61 7.15
N GLY A 320 0.32 25.50 6.42
CA GLY A 320 1.41 25.00 5.58
C GLY A 320 2.62 24.50 6.38
N ASN A 321 3.77 24.39 5.71
CA ASN A 321 4.95 23.72 6.27
C ASN A 321 5.77 24.57 7.26
N GLU A 322 5.44 25.85 7.46
CA GLU A 322 6.24 26.77 8.31
C GLU A 322 6.00 26.52 9.81
N GLU A 323 4.84 25.95 10.18
CA GLU A 323 4.45 25.62 11.56
C GLU A 323 4.15 24.12 11.74
N ARG A 324 4.89 23.26 11.05
CA ARG A 324 4.58 21.82 10.98
C ARG A 324 4.37 21.18 12.37
N MET A 325 3.18 20.59 12.52
CA MET A 325 2.72 19.69 13.58
C MET A 325 2.44 20.32 14.96
N ARG A 326 1.46 21.23 15.04
CA ARG A 326 0.62 21.25 16.25
C ARG A 326 -0.23 19.99 16.18
N SER A 327 0.08 19.00 17.02
CA SER A 327 -0.79 17.84 17.19
C SER A 327 -1.99 18.29 17.98
N HIS A 328 -3.17 18.27 17.37
CA HIS A 328 -4.41 18.57 18.09
C HIS A 328 -4.87 17.32 18.82
N GLU A 329 -5.45 17.52 20.01
CA GLU A 329 -5.94 16.42 20.81
C GLU A 329 -7.24 15.85 20.20
N SER A 330 -7.42 14.53 20.35
CA SER A 330 -8.67 13.88 19.98
C SER A 330 -9.53 13.65 21.20
N ALA A 331 -10.80 14.03 21.15
CA ALA A 331 -11.74 13.73 22.22
C ALA A 331 -11.83 12.21 22.41
N SER A 332 -11.57 11.74 23.63
CA SER A 332 -11.66 10.33 23.97
C SER A 332 -13.12 9.84 23.96
N GLU A 333 -13.32 8.54 23.77
CA GLU A 333 -14.66 7.91 23.80
C GLU A 333 -15.34 8.17 25.15
N SER A 334 -14.63 7.95 26.25
CA SER A 334 -15.11 8.24 27.59
C SER A 334 -15.43 9.72 27.81
N ALA A 335 -14.66 10.65 27.22
CA ALA A 335 -14.97 12.08 27.38
C ALA A 335 -16.30 12.48 26.72
N VAL A 336 -16.63 11.85 25.59
CA VAL A 336 -17.90 12.10 24.89
C VAL A 336 -19.07 11.41 25.59
N GLU A 337 -18.85 10.23 26.18
CA GLU A 337 -19.88 9.46 26.89
C GLU A 337 -20.17 9.99 28.31
N ASP A 338 -19.12 10.25 29.10
CA ASP A 338 -19.20 10.55 30.52
C ASP A 338 -19.36 12.07 30.81
N GLY A 339 -18.95 12.93 29.87
CA GLY A 339 -19.08 14.38 29.95
C GLY A 339 -17.78 15.12 29.62
N LEU A 340 -17.87 16.05 28.68
CA LEU A 340 -16.73 16.81 28.15
C LEU A 340 -16.18 17.78 29.18
N VAL A 341 -17.02 18.45 29.96
CA VAL A 341 -16.58 19.48 30.92
C VAL A 341 -15.69 18.87 32.00
N SER A 342 -16.09 17.70 32.51
CA SER A 342 -15.32 16.99 33.55
C SER A 342 -14.05 16.32 33.03
N SER A 343 -13.89 16.19 31.71
CA SER A 343 -12.81 15.44 31.09
C SER A 343 -11.56 16.27 30.81
N TYR A 344 -11.64 17.60 30.89
CA TYR A 344 -10.52 18.50 30.62
C TYR A 344 -10.23 19.39 31.83
N ASP A 345 -8.95 19.58 32.15
CA ASP A 345 -8.51 20.46 33.25
C ASP A 345 -8.52 21.96 32.87
N SER A 346 -8.76 22.27 31.60
CA SER A 346 -8.75 23.62 31.03
C SER A 346 -9.69 23.72 29.84
N ASP A 347 -10.12 24.94 29.52
CA ASP A 347 -11.07 25.17 28.44
C ASP A 347 -10.60 24.61 27.10
N ARG A 348 -11.55 24.18 26.28
CA ARG A 348 -11.28 23.59 24.96
C ARG A 348 -12.27 24.06 23.92
N TYR A 349 -11.83 24.05 22.67
CA TYR A 349 -12.71 24.19 21.52
C TYR A 349 -12.99 22.84 20.88
N LEU A 350 -14.22 22.34 21.02
CA LEU A 350 -14.65 21.11 20.34
C LEU A 350 -15.13 21.42 18.93
N ILE A 351 -14.53 20.76 17.95
CA ILE A 351 -14.96 20.79 16.55
C ILE A 351 -15.72 19.50 16.22
N LEU A 352 -16.96 19.66 15.73
CA LEU A 352 -17.75 18.59 15.14
C LEU A 352 -18.16 18.99 13.72
N THR A 353 -17.95 18.08 12.77
CA THR A 353 -18.37 18.32 11.39
C THR A 353 -19.49 17.38 10.99
N LYS A 354 -20.27 17.75 9.98
CA LYS A 354 -21.26 16.86 9.36
C LYS A 354 -20.61 15.57 8.85
N ALA A 355 -19.38 15.66 8.36
CA ALA A 355 -18.63 14.48 7.93
C ALA A 355 -18.32 13.52 9.09
N ASP A 356 -18.12 14.04 10.32
CA ASP A 356 -17.97 13.20 11.51
C ASP A 356 -19.29 12.52 11.86
N TYR A 357 -20.42 13.23 11.87
CA TYR A 357 -21.73 12.63 12.09
C TYR A 357 -22.06 11.53 11.08
N GLU A 358 -21.87 11.80 9.79
CA GLU A 358 -22.10 10.80 8.72
C GLU A 358 -21.18 9.58 8.87
N ARG A 359 -19.92 9.79 9.26
CA ARG A 359 -18.97 8.70 9.49
C ARG A 359 -19.36 7.86 10.70
N GLU A 360 -19.57 8.47 11.85
CA GLU A 360 -19.81 7.72 13.09
C GLU A 360 -21.21 7.07 13.08
N GLN A 361 -22.25 7.77 12.63
CA GLN A 361 -23.62 7.25 12.67
C GLN A 361 -23.98 6.36 11.47
N HIS A 362 -23.60 6.73 10.25
CA HIS A 362 -24.01 6.00 9.05
C HIS A 362 -22.97 5.00 8.57
N ALA A 363 -21.68 5.36 8.52
CA ALA A 363 -20.65 4.44 8.05
C ALA A 363 -20.23 3.42 9.13
N TYR A 364 -20.14 3.85 10.39
CA TYR A 364 -19.71 3.01 11.51
C TYR A 364 -20.84 2.57 12.44
N HIS A 365 -22.10 2.94 12.15
CA HIS A 365 -23.27 2.48 12.91
C HIS A 365 -23.20 2.74 14.42
N GLY A 366 -22.61 3.86 14.84
CA GLY A 366 -22.47 4.24 16.24
C GLY A 366 -21.49 3.35 17.02
N LEU A 367 -20.51 2.74 16.36
CA LEU A 367 -19.56 1.80 16.98
C LEU A 367 -18.81 2.37 18.19
N ARG A 368 -18.47 3.67 18.15
CA ARG A 368 -17.72 4.37 19.21
C ARG A 368 -18.45 5.59 19.77
N TYR A 369 -19.26 6.24 18.95
CA TYR A 369 -20.02 7.41 19.36
C TYR A 369 -21.42 7.22 18.84
N THR A 370 -22.38 7.02 19.73
CA THR A 370 -23.78 6.95 19.34
C THR A 370 -24.34 8.35 19.10
N GLU A 371 -25.48 8.44 18.42
CA GLU A 371 -26.19 9.70 18.24
C GLU A 371 -26.54 10.33 19.60
N GLN A 372 -26.85 9.49 20.60
CA GLN A 372 -27.13 9.94 21.95
C GLN A 372 -25.89 10.56 22.60
N ASP A 373 -24.71 9.95 22.48
CA ASP A 373 -23.49 10.46 23.09
C ASP A 373 -23.11 11.82 22.49
N LEU A 374 -23.17 11.95 21.16
CA LEU A 374 -22.88 13.22 20.48
C LEU A 374 -23.91 14.31 20.83
N GLN A 375 -25.19 13.96 20.99
CA GLN A 375 -26.22 14.91 21.43
C GLN A 375 -26.03 15.31 22.90
N SER A 376 -25.73 14.37 23.77
CA SER A 376 -25.45 14.63 25.19
C SER A 376 -24.23 15.55 25.34
N ALA A 377 -23.14 15.26 24.65
CA ALA A 377 -21.92 16.06 24.66
C ALA A 377 -22.14 17.51 24.16
N THR A 378 -23.00 17.71 23.17
CA THR A 378 -23.28 19.05 22.61
C THR A 378 -24.37 19.84 23.35
N THR A 379 -25.07 19.19 24.29
CA THR A 379 -26.12 19.81 25.13
C THR A 379 -25.76 19.83 26.61
N GLU A 380 -24.57 19.34 26.95
CA GLU A 380 -24.01 19.36 28.30
C GLU A 380 -23.90 20.81 28.82
N GLN A 381 -24.23 21.00 30.08
CA GLN A 381 -24.07 22.31 30.72
C GLN A 381 -22.58 22.67 30.79
N GLY A 382 -22.22 23.84 30.27
CA GLY A 382 -20.82 24.25 30.13
C GLY A 382 -20.23 24.00 28.73
N VAL A 383 -21.02 23.45 27.80
CA VAL A 383 -20.68 23.33 26.39
C VAL A 383 -21.57 24.25 25.55
N ASP A 384 -20.99 25.33 25.03
CA ASP A 384 -21.71 26.37 24.29
C ASP A 384 -21.32 26.38 22.81
N ARG A 385 -22.31 26.30 21.90
CA ARG A 385 -22.04 26.41 20.46
C ARG A 385 -21.75 27.86 20.07
N ILE A 386 -20.56 28.12 19.54
CA ILE A 386 -20.07 29.46 19.19
C ILE A 386 -20.01 29.73 17.68
N GLN A 387 -19.89 28.70 16.84
CA GLN A 387 -19.91 28.82 15.38
C GLN A 387 -20.68 27.65 14.77
N SER A 388 -21.45 27.90 13.72
CA SER A 388 -22.03 26.85 12.87
C SER A 388 -22.23 27.39 11.46
N ASN A 389 -21.87 26.60 10.45
CA ASN A 389 -22.15 26.87 9.04
C ASN A 389 -22.89 25.72 8.33
N GLY A 390 -23.46 24.79 9.11
CA GLY A 390 -24.19 23.62 8.63
C GLY A 390 -23.33 22.38 8.35
N ASP A 391 -22.10 22.55 7.85
CA ASP A 391 -21.15 21.44 7.66
C ASP A 391 -20.11 21.36 8.79
N PHE A 392 -19.92 22.46 9.51
CA PHE A 392 -18.97 22.62 10.60
C PHE A 392 -19.65 23.29 11.80
N GLU A 393 -19.38 22.78 12.99
CA GLU A 393 -19.84 23.31 14.26
C GLU A 393 -18.67 23.40 15.25
N LEU A 394 -18.58 24.54 15.93
CA LEU A 394 -17.59 24.82 16.96
C LEU A 394 -18.30 25.04 18.28
N TYR A 395 -17.84 24.32 19.29
CA TYR A 395 -18.30 24.41 20.66
C TYR A 395 -17.16 24.86 21.56
N TYR A 396 -17.49 25.68 22.54
CA TYR A 396 -16.60 26.06 23.62
C TYR A 396 -16.95 25.23 24.85
N ILE A 397 -15.97 24.55 25.41
CA ILE A 397 -16.07 23.75 26.63
C ILE A 397 -15.47 24.58 27.76
N ASN A 398 -16.30 24.93 28.74
CA ASN A 398 -15.89 25.61 29.96
C ASN A 398 -15.56 24.57 31.04
N ALA A 399 -14.28 24.23 31.18
CA ALA A 399 -13.80 23.22 32.12
C ALA A 399 -13.96 23.63 33.60
N GLY A 400 -14.24 24.91 33.86
CA GLY A 400 -14.43 25.46 35.22
C GLY A 400 -15.88 25.57 35.67
N ALA A 401 -16.85 25.11 34.87
CA ALA A 401 -18.28 25.19 35.17
C ALA A 401 -18.76 23.93 35.92
N GLU A 402 -18.45 23.83 37.23
CA GLU A 402 -19.14 22.89 38.13
C GLU A 402 -20.49 23.44 38.63
#